data_AF-A0ABD3PER8-F1
#
_entry.id   AF-A0ABD3PER8-F1
#
_cell.length_a   1.000
_cell.length_b   1.000
_cell.length_c   1.000
_cell.angle_alpha   90.00
_cell.angle_beta   90.00
_cell.angle_gamma   90.00
#
_symmetry.space_group_name_H-M   'P 1'
#
loop_
_entity.id
_entity.type
_entity.pdbx_description
1 polymer ?
#
loop_
_entity_poly.entity_id
_entity_poly.type
_entity_poly.pdbx_seq_one_letter_code
_entity_poly.pdbx_strand_id
1 'polypeptide(L)'
;MTDLPVAEEAAVSLSLSGAPVTHVYDCGVAGLHRIISALLKLWDPNVGCVIICAGMDEALPSVVRGLVDVPVVPIPMSVGDGMSLSGMSALLTMLNSCSPGVGVVNVDNGFGGVVWALKCLRSKQKRSGEVGNGTM
;
A
#
# COMPACT_ATOMS: atom_id res chain seq x y z
N MET A 1 11.18 -7.76 -12.37
CA MET A 1 10.23 -7.91 -11.26
C MET A 1 8.84 -7.83 -11.87
N THR A 2 7.97 -8.80 -11.60
CA THR A 2 6.67 -8.93 -12.29
C THR A 2 5.61 -7.96 -11.74
N ASP A 3 5.82 -7.46 -10.54
CA ASP A 3 5.07 -6.41 -9.81
C ASP A 3 5.37 -4.97 -10.30
N LEU A 4 6.44 -4.78 -11.07
CA LEU A 4 6.92 -3.47 -11.49
C LEU A 4 5.89 -2.65 -12.30
N PRO A 5 5.14 -3.20 -13.29
CA PRO A 5 4.24 -2.40 -14.11
C PRO A 5 3.12 -1.72 -13.31
N VAL A 6 2.50 -2.44 -12.37
CA VAL A 6 1.42 -1.88 -11.53
C VAL A 6 1.98 -0.94 -10.47
N ALA A 7 3.18 -1.23 -9.94
CA ALA A 7 3.87 -0.31 -9.04
C ALA A 7 4.22 1.01 -9.74
N GLU A 8 4.64 0.97 -11.00
CA GLU A 8 4.90 2.15 -11.84
C GLU A 8 3.61 2.91 -12.18
N GLU A 9 2.52 2.22 -12.53
CA GLU A 9 1.21 2.85 -12.70
C GLU A 9 0.80 3.61 -11.44
N ALA A 10 0.96 3.00 -10.27
CA ALA A 10 0.66 3.63 -8.99
C ALA A 10 1.57 4.84 -8.73
N ALA A 11 2.87 4.70 -9.01
CA ALA A 11 3.87 5.76 -8.88
C ALA A 11 3.52 6.98 -9.72
N VAL A 12 3.21 6.76 -11.00
CA VAL A 12 2.85 7.81 -11.96
C VAL A 12 1.55 8.47 -11.55
N SER A 13 0.53 7.68 -11.18
CA SER A 13 -0.76 8.19 -10.72
C SER A 13 -0.63 9.08 -9.48
N LEU A 14 0.20 8.69 -8.50
CA LEU A 14 0.49 9.51 -7.33
C LEU A 14 1.26 10.78 -7.69
N SER A 15 2.28 10.67 -8.54
CA SER A 15 3.08 11.81 -8.98
C SER A 15 2.21 12.87 -9.68
N LEU A 16 1.26 12.44 -10.52
CA LEU A 16 0.29 13.32 -11.18
C LEU A 16 -0.70 13.98 -10.20
N SER A 17 -0.92 13.37 -9.03
CA SER A 17 -1.80 13.93 -7.99
C SER A 17 -1.13 15.01 -7.13
N GLY A 18 0.19 15.20 -7.26
CA GLY A 18 0.98 16.13 -6.45
C GLY A 18 1.36 15.59 -5.06
N ALA A 19 1.06 14.33 -4.76
CA ALA A 19 1.51 13.67 -3.54
C ALA A 19 2.95 13.17 -3.70
N PRO A 20 3.87 13.45 -2.75
CA PRO A 20 5.22 12.91 -2.80
C PRO A 20 5.20 11.38 -2.68
N VAL A 21 6.09 10.72 -3.43
CA VAL A 21 6.16 9.26 -3.49
C VAL A 21 7.55 8.80 -3.08
N THR A 22 7.61 7.88 -2.13
CA THR A 22 8.84 7.19 -1.73
C THR A 22 8.78 5.75 -2.22
N HIS A 23 9.72 5.37 -3.08
CA HIS A 23 9.79 4.00 -3.58
C HIS A 23 10.61 3.08 -2.67
N VAL A 24 10.07 1.89 -2.48
CA VAL A 24 10.76 0.75 -1.86
C VAL A 24 10.50 -0.45 -2.76
N TYR A 25 11.57 -1.01 -3.32
CA TYR A 25 11.52 -2.18 -4.18
C TYR A 25 12.06 -3.40 -3.45
N ASP A 26 11.80 -4.58 -4.01
CA ASP A 26 12.41 -5.84 -3.57
C ASP A 26 12.07 -6.21 -2.11
N CYS A 27 10.85 -5.87 -1.68
CA CYS A 27 10.34 -6.20 -0.35
C CYS A 27 9.34 -7.35 -0.42
N GLY A 28 9.64 -8.42 0.29
CA GLY A 28 8.80 -9.61 0.39
C GLY A 28 9.01 -10.31 1.73
N VAL A 29 8.10 -11.21 2.07
CA VAL A 29 8.12 -11.93 3.36
C VAL A 29 9.33 -12.87 3.42
N ALA A 30 9.68 -13.50 2.29
CA ALA A 30 10.89 -14.32 2.15
C ALA A 30 12.19 -13.52 2.41
N GLY A 31 12.14 -12.19 2.22
CA GLY A 31 13.26 -11.27 2.39
C GLY A 31 12.99 -10.23 3.48
N LEU A 32 12.45 -10.65 4.63
CA LEU A 32 11.99 -9.73 5.69
C LEU A 32 13.04 -8.69 6.15
N HIS A 33 14.33 -9.01 6.05
CA HIS A 33 15.44 -8.08 6.31
C HIS A 33 15.39 -6.82 5.41
N ARG A 34 14.85 -6.92 4.20
CA ARG A 34 14.69 -5.80 3.26
C ARG A 34 13.57 -4.86 3.71
N ILE A 35 12.49 -5.42 4.25
CA ILE A 35 11.42 -4.64 4.89
C ILE A 35 11.97 -3.94 6.14
N ILE A 36 12.74 -4.64 6.97
CA ILE A 36 13.41 -4.04 8.14
C ILE A 36 14.30 -2.86 7.72
N SER A 37 15.06 -3.02 6.63
CA SER A 37 15.92 -1.96 6.09
C SER A 37 15.12 -0.76 5.56
N ALA A 38 13.87 -0.96 5.17
CA ALA A 38 12.95 0.07 4.73
C ALA A 38 12.18 0.75 5.88
N LEU A 39 12.29 0.28 7.13
CA LEU A 39 11.53 0.81 8.26
C LEU A 39 11.73 2.31 8.46
N LEU A 40 12.95 2.82 8.31
CA LEU A 40 13.23 4.25 8.42
C LEU A 40 12.42 5.09 7.42
N LYS A 41 12.16 4.55 6.22
CA LYS A 41 11.31 5.19 5.23
C LYS A 41 9.83 5.04 5.57
N LEU A 42 9.42 3.86 6.05
CA LEU A 42 8.02 3.56 6.41
C LEU A 42 7.55 4.34 7.65
N TRP A 43 8.46 4.65 8.58
CA TRP A 43 8.20 5.43 9.79
C TRP A 43 8.46 6.93 9.63
N ASP A 44 8.77 7.40 8.41
CA ASP A 44 8.88 8.82 8.16
C ASP A 44 7.54 9.50 8.53
N PRO A 45 7.55 10.58 9.33
CA PRO A 45 6.33 11.22 9.82
C PRO A 45 5.46 11.82 8.70
N ASN A 46 6.00 12.01 7.49
CA ASN A 46 5.26 12.49 6.33
C ASN A 46 4.56 11.35 5.57
N VAL A 47 4.83 10.08 5.91
CA VAL A 47 4.13 8.94 5.32
C VAL A 47 2.73 8.88 5.90
N GLY A 48 1.74 9.20 5.07
CA GLY A 48 0.34 9.20 5.46
C GLY A 48 -0.45 7.94 5.10
N CYS A 49 0.10 7.11 4.19
CA CYS A 49 -0.48 5.88 3.65
C CYS A 49 0.62 5.04 2.98
N VAL A 50 0.48 3.71 2.93
CA VAL A 50 1.42 2.79 2.26
C VAL A 50 0.66 1.99 1.20
N ILE A 51 1.18 1.94 -0.03
CA ILE A 51 0.67 1.09 -1.11
C ILE A 51 1.63 -0.09 -1.29
N ILE A 52 1.09 -1.30 -1.37
CA ILE A 52 1.87 -2.54 -1.54
C ILE A 52 1.39 -3.23 -2.80
N CYS A 53 2.26 -3.41 -3.80
CA CYS A 53 1.97 -4.24 -4.96
C CYS A 53 2.63 -5.60 -4.73
N ALA A 54 1.86 -6.68 -4.63
CA ALA A 54 2.40 -8.01 -4.35
C ALA A 54 1.59 -9.12 -5.01
N GLY A 55 2.29 -10.08 -5.61
CA GLY A 55 1.69 -11.27 -6.24
C GLY A 55 1.81 -12.52 -5.36
N MET A 56 3.03 -12.87 -4.94
CA MET A 56 3.31 -14.12 -4.19
C MET A 56 3.50 -13.89 -2.68
N ASP A 57 3.68 -12.64 -2.26
CA ASP A 57 3.95 -12.28 -0.85
C ASP A 57 2.65 -12.06 -0.07
N GLU A 58 1.97 -13.17 0.20
CA GLU A 58 0.64 -13.25 0.79
C GLU A 58 0.50 -12.58 2.18
N ALA A 59 1.55 -12.63 3.02
CA ALA A 59 1.52 -12.04 4.35
C ALA A 59 2.03 -10.59 4.41
N LEU A 60 2.57 -10.05 3.32
CA LEU A 60 3.24 -8.75 3.31
C LEU A 60 2.34 -7.60 3.79
N PRO A 61 1.06 -7.49 3.37
CA PRO A 61 0.18 -6.42 3.86
C PRO A 61 -0.07 -6.48 5.35
N SER A 62 -0.23 -7.69 5.90
CA SER A 62 -0.42 -7.90 7.34
C SER A 62 0.83 -7.52 8.14
N VAL A 63 2.01 -7.93 7.66
CA VAL A 63 3.30 -7.60 8.29
C VAL A 63 3.54 -6.09 8.27
N VAL A 64 3.43 -5.46 7.10
CA VAL A 64 3.65 -4.02 6.97
C VAL A 64 2.64 -3.24 7.80
N ARG A 65 1.36 -3.65 7.80
CA ARG A 65 0.36 -2.99 8.62
C ARG A 65 0.66 -3.09 10.13
N GLY A 66 1.20 -4.21 10.60
CA GLY A 66 1.66 -4.33 11.98
C GLY A 66 2.86 -3.45 12.33
N LEU A 67 3.59 -2.96 11.33
CA LEU A 67 4.77 -2.10 11.50
C LEU A 67 4.45 -0.61 11.35
N VAL A 68 3.32 -0.21 10.77
CA VAL A 68 3.02 1.21 10.49
C VAL A 68 1.66 1.64 11.06
N ASP A 69 1.55 2.88 11.53
CA ASP A 69 0.31 3.46 12.08
C ASP A 69 -0.59 4.12 11.02
N VAL A 70 -0.33 3.85 9.74
CA VAL A 70 -1.07 4.42 8.61
C VAL A 70 -1.83 3.37 7.83
N PRO A 71 -2.88 3.76 7.09
CA PRO A 71 -3.61 2.83 6.23
C PRO A 71 -2.69 2.17 5.20
N VAL A 72 -2.94 0.88 4.94
CA VAL A 72 -2.20 0.08 3.96
C VAL A 72 -3.13 -0.33 2.83
N VAL A 73 -2.69 -0.13 1.59
CA VAL A 73 -3.43 -0.42 0.36
C VAL A 73 -2.71 -1.51 -0.41
N PRO A 74 -3.07 -2.78 -0.19
CA PRO A 74 -2.51 -3.85 -0.98
C PRO A 74 -3.24 -3.95 -2.33
N ILE A 75 -2.43 -4.08 -3.37
CA ILE A 75 -2.82 -4.28 -4.76
C ILE A 75 -2.37 -5.70 -5.14
N PRO A 76 -3.30 -6.66 -5.22
CA PRO A 76 -2.97 -8.02 -5.63
C PRO A 76 -2.57 -8.00 -7.09
N MET A 77 -1.52 -8.73 -7.43
CA MET A 77 -1.02 -8.79 -8.80
C MET A 77 -1.51 -10.07 -9.50
N SER A 78 -1.91 -9.99 -10.77
CA SER A 78 -2.28 -11.17 -11.56
C SER A 78 -1.10 -12.08 -11.89
N VAL A 79 0.11 -11.54 -11.74
CA VAL A 79 1.38 -12.23 -11.98
C VAL A 79 1.80 -13.10 -10.79
N GLY A 80 2.24 -14.32 -11.11
CA GLY A 80 2.66 -15.36 -10.16
C GLY A 80 2.49 -16.71 -10.86
N ASP A 81 3.38 -17.66 -10.61
CA ASP A 81 3.35 -18.99 -11.24
C ASP A 81 1.94 -19.58 -11.21
N GLY A 82 1.55 -20.31 -12.27
CA GLY A 82 0.16 -20.61 -12.69
C GLY A 82 -0.85 -21.17 -11.67
N MET A 83 -0.46 -21.31 -10.41
CA MET A 83 -1.31 -21.52 -9.24
C MET A 83 -2.01 -20.23 -8.74
N SER A 84 -1.57 -19.03 -9.17
CA SER A 84 -2.15 -17.76 -8.72
C SER A 84 -3.60 -17.49 -9.17
N LEU A 85 -4.10 -18.27 -10.14
CA LEU A 85 -5.43 -18.12 -10.75
C LEU A 85 -5.69 -16.66 -11.20
N SER A 86 -4.75 -16.08 -11.93
CA SER A 86 -4.79 -14.67 -12.37
C SER A 86 -4.93 -13.67 -11.20
N GLY A 87 -4.24 -13.93 -10.09
CA GLY A 87 -4.21 -13.05 -8.90
C GLY A 87 -5.35 -13.28 -7.90
N MET A 88 -6.21 -14.27 -8.13
CA MET A 88 -7.28 -14.61 -7.18
C MET A 88 -6.73 -15.16 -5.86
N SER A 89 -5.62 -15.91 -5.88
CA SER A 89 -4.98 -16.35 -4.63
C SER A 89 -4.52 -15.15 -3.81
N ALA A 90 -3.79 -14.22 -4.43
CA ALA A 90 -3.31 -12.99 -3.80
C ALA A 90 -4.47 -12.16 -3.24
N LEU A 91 -5.52 -11.93 -4.04
CA LEU A 91 -6.71 -11.18 -3.62
C LEU A 91 -7.37 -11.82 -2.40
N LEU A 92 -7.65 -13.12 -2.44
CA LEU A 92 -8.30 -13.83 -1.33
C LEU A 92 -7.45 -13.81 -0.08
N THR A 93 -6.13 -13.99 -0.19
CA THR A 93 -5.25 -13.94 0.98
C THR A 93 -5.18 -12.53 1.57
N MET A 94 -5.07 -11.49 0.74
CA MET A 94 -5.08 -10.10 1.20
C MET A 94 -6.41 -9.72 1.87
N LEU A 95 -7.55 -10.20 1.35
CA LEU A 95 -8.88 -9.99 1.93
C LEU A 95 -9.06 -10.73 3.27
N ASN A 96 -8.42 -11.89 3.43
CA ASN A 96 -8.41 -12.64 4.69
C ASN A 96 -7.49 -12.01 5.76
N SER A 97 -6.77 -10.92 5.45
CA SER A 97 -5.95 -10.23 6.45
C SER A 97 -6.82 -9.73 7.60
N CYS A 98 -6.48 -10.12 8.82
CA CYS A 98 -7.10 -9.63 10.05
C CYS A 98 -6.53 -8.27 10.53
N SER A 99 -5.59 -7.68 9.78
CA SER A 99 -4.94 -6.44 10.18
C SER A 99 -5.86 -5.24 9.94
N PRO A 100 -6.31 -4.50 10.98
CA PRO A 100 -7.26 -3.41 10.80
C PRO A 100 -6.63 -2.24 10.05
N GLY A 101 -7.35 -1.62 9.12
CA GLY A 101 -6.82 -0.50 8.32
C GLY A 101 -6.07 -0.94 7.05
N VAL A 102 -6.21 -2.21 6.66
CA VAL A 102 -5.88 -2.70 5.31
C VAL A 102 -7.11 -2.52 4.41
N GLY A 103 -6.93 -1.89 3.24
CA GLY A 103 -7.97 -1.70 2.22
C GLY A 103 -7.55 -2.30 0.89
N VAL A 104 -7.96 -3.53 0.62
CA VAL A 104 -7.61 -4.27 -0.61
C VAL A 104 -8.36 -3.71 -1.82
N VAL A 105 -7.66 -3.55 -2.94
CA VAL A 105 -8.27 -3.19 -4.23
C VAL A 105 -8.28 -4.36 -5.21
N ASN A 106 -8.92 -4.18 -6.37
CA ASN A 106 -8.97 -5.19 -7.41
C ASN A 106 -7.56 -5.59 -7.88
N VAL A 107 -7.47 -6.80 -8.45
CA VAL A 107 -6.25 -7.30 -9.09
C VAL A 107 -5.74 -6.30 -10.13
N ASP A 108 -4.44 -6.03 -10.09
CA ASP A 108 -3.70 -5.08 -10.94
C ASP A 108 -4.21 -3.64 -10.93
N ASN A 109 -5.08 -3.27 -9.98
CA ASN A 109 -5.70 -1.94 -9.97
C ASN A 109 -4.82 -0.90 -9.27
N GLY A 110 -3.68 -0.59 -9.89
CA GLY A 110 -2.72 0.44 -9.48
C GLY A 110 -3.39 1.78 -9.22
N PHE A 111 -4.12 2.28 -10.21
CA PHE A 111 -4.88 3.52 -10.13
C PHE A 111 -5.91 3.54 -8.99
N GLY A 112 -6.70 2.48 -8.84
CA GLY A 112 -7.71 2.38 -7.78
C GLY A 112 -7.09 2.43 -6.38
N GLY A 113 -5.93 1.77 -6.20
CA GLY A 113 -5.16 1.84 -4.97
C GLY A 113 -4.70 3.27 -4.65
N VAL A 114 -4.21 3.99 -5.66
CA VAL A 114 -3.80 5.40 -5.53
C VAL A 114 -4.96 6.30 -5.15
N VAL A 115 -6.10 6.17 -5.82
CA VAL A 115 -7.30 6.98 -5.52
C VAL A 115 -7.77 6.73 -4.09
N TRP A 116 -7.71 5.49 -3.61
CA TRP A 116 -8.02 5.16 -2.22
C TRP A 116 -7.04 5.82 -1.25
N ALA A 117 -5.72 5.70 -1.52
CA ALA A 117 -4.68 6.32 -0.71
C ALA A 117 -4.87 7.84 -0.62
N LEU A 118 -5.14 8.51 -1.75
CA LEU A 118 -5.39 9.96 -1.80
C LEU A 118 -6.62 10.36 -1.00
N LYS A 119 -7.69 9.56 -1.00
CA LYS A 119 -8.85 9.81 -0.13
C LYS A 119 -8.47 9.73 1.35
N CYS A 120 -7.67 8.75 1.75
CA CYS A 120 -7.17 8.65 3.12
C CYS A 120 -6.34 9.88 3.53
N LEU A 121 -5.44 10.35 2.66
CA LEU A 121 -4.62 11.54 2.90
C LEU A 121 -5.48 12.80 3.04
N ARG A 122 -6.44 13.02 2.13
CA ARG A 122 -7.35 14.18 2.16
C ARG A 122 -8.24 14.17 3.39
N SER A 123 -8.74 13.00 3.81
CA SER A 123 -9.53 12.87 5.04
C SER A 123 -8.72 13.18 6.30
N LYS A 124 -7.41 12.90 6.32
CA LYS A 124 -6.53 13.36 7.42
C LYS A 124 -6.39 14.89 7.40
N GLN A 125 -6.12 15.48 6.24
CA GLN A 125 -5.95 16.94 6.09
C GLN A 125 -7.20 17.72 6.51
N LYS A 126 -8.39 17.27 6.08
CA LYS A 126 -9.66 17.92 6.46
C LYS A 126 -9.87 17.94 7.97
N ARG A 127 -9.56 16.84 8.66
CA ARG A 127 -9.66 16.73 10.12
C ARG A 127 -8.64 17.62 10.85
N SER A 128 -7.41 17.72 10.34
CA SER A 128 -6.41 18.65 10.90
C SER A 128 -6.84 20.12 10.76
N GLY A 129 -7.53 20.48 9.68
CA GLY A 129 -8.10 21.83 9.50
C GLY A 129 -9.29 22.15 10.42
N GLU A 130 -10.11 21.16 10.76
CA GLU A 130 -11.26 21.33 11.67
C GLU A 130 -10.82 21.50 13.14
N VAL A 131 -9.77 20.79 13.59
CA VAL A 131 -9.24 20.92 14.96
C VAL A 131 -8.61 22.30 15.21
N GLY A 132 -8.05 22.95 14.17
CA GLY A 132 -7.47 24.29 14.27
C GLY A 132 -8.49 25.43 14.41
N ASN A 133 -9.78 25.18 14.11
CA ASN A 133 -10.84 26.21 14.11
C ASN A 133 -11.75 26.17 15.35
N GLY A 134 -11.50 25.26 16.30
CA GLY A 134 -12.36 25.02 17.48
C GLY A 134 -11.87 25.64 18.80
N THR A 135 -10.85 26.50 18.78
CA THR A 135 -10.39 27.25 19.96
C THR A 135 -10.48 28.76 19.71
N MET A 136 -11.69 29.30 19.90
CA MET A 136 -11.93 30.70 20.22
C MET A 136 -12.90 30.79 21.38
#